data_AF-A0A517WD56-F1
#
_entry.id   AF-A0A517WD56-F1
#
_cell.length_a   1.000
_cell.length_b   1.000
_cell.length_c   1.000
_cell.angle_alpha   90.00
_cell.angle_beta   90.00
_cell.angle_gamma   90.00
#
_symmetry.space_group_name_H-M   'P 1'
#
loop_
_entity.id
_entity.type
_entity.pdbx_description
1 polymer ?
#
loop_
_entity_poly.entity_id
_entity_poly.type
_entity_poly.pdbx_seq_one_letter_code
_entity_poly.pdbx_strand_id
1 'polypeptide(L)'
;MVDQNQPKPPSKKRVRTRISYTATVEVLDATNHPVARERIVENMETVDQAGFSAALKKVTDLQKKHQDEIDKDHQQEMKRYQEAQRIASMSITERILSWLFSG
;
A
#
# COMPACT_ATOMS: atom_id res chain seq x y z
N MET A 1 -15.94 8.59 -29.81
CA MET A 1 -15.26 9.23 -28.67
C MET A 1 -14.97 8.13 -27.67
N VAL A 2 -13.72 7.66 -27.62
CA VAL A 2 -13.31 6.57 -26.73
C VAL A 2 -13.10 7.18 -25.34
N ASP A 3 -13.84 6.66 -24.37
CA ASP A 3 -13.87 7.12 -22.98
C ASP A 3 -12.44 7.26 -22.42
N GLN A 4 -12.00 8.50 -22.17
CA GLN A 4 -10.69 8.83 -21.61
C GLN A 4 -10.59 8.55 -20.11
N ASN A 5 -11.59 7.91 -19.50
CA ASN A 5 -11.57 7.50 -18.11
C ASN A 5 -11.03 6.07 -17.95
N GLN A 6 -9.80 5.80 -18.38
CA GLN A 6 -9.07 4.70 -17.76
C GLN A 6 -8.56 5.22 -16.40
N PRO A 7 -9.13 4.79 -15.26
CA PRO A 7 -8.54 5.12 -13.97
C PRO A 7 -7.15 4.47 -13.96
N LYS A 8 -6.11 5.31 -13.96
CA LYS A 8 -4.74 4.86 -13.71
C LYS A 8 -4.77 4.00 -12.44
N PRO A 9 -4.01 2.89 -12.37
CA PRO A 9 -3.65 2.32 -11.09
C PRO A 9 -2.39 3.01 -10.61
N PRO A 10 -2.45 3.73 -9.48
CA PRO A 10 -1.24 3.95 -8.73
C PRO A 10 -1.48 3.47 -7.31
N SER A 11 -0.68 2.51 -6.84
CA SER A 11 -0.39 2.49 -5.42
C SER A 11 0.38 3.76 -5.12
N LYS A 12 -0.40 4.77 -4.76
CA LYS A 12 0.06 6.11 -4.46
C LYS A 12 0.74 6.17 -3.10
N LYS A 13 0.64 5.11 -2.32
CA LYS A 13 1.08 5.11 -0.93
C LYS A 13 2.54 4.69 -0.83
N ARG A 14 3.31 5.38 0.03
CA ARG A 14 4.70 5.03 0.35
C ARG A 14 4.98 5.20 1.82
N VAL A 15 5.82 4.32 2.37
CA VAL A 15 6.28 4.47 3.76
C VAL A 15 7.46 5.44 3.81
N ARG A 16 7.40 6.39 4.74
CA ARG A 16 8.49 7.31 5.07
C ARG A 16 8.87 7.13 6.54
N THR A 17 10.12 6.78 6.77
CA THR A 17 10.68 6.64 8.11
C THR A 17 11.63 7.81 8.40
N ARG A 18 11.50 8.42 9.58
CA ARG A 18 12.45 9.42 10.11
C ARG A 18 12.97 8.94 11.46
N ILE A 19 14.29 8.83 11.59
CA ILE A 19 14.95 8.35 12.81
C ILE A 19 15.79 9.50 13.40
N SER A 20 15.56 9.78 14.68
CA SER A 20 16.29 10.74 15.52
C SER A 20 16.35 10.19 16.96
N TYR A 21 16.41 11.02 18.00
CA TYR A 21 16.12 10.59 19.38
C TYR A 21 14.74 9.93 19.54
N THR A 22 13.83 10.20 18.60
CA THR A 22 12.57 9.46 18.42
C THR A 22 12.47 8.99 16.98
N ALA A 23 11.72 7.92 16.74
CA ALA A 23 11.43 7.47 15.39
C ALA A 23 9.98 7.77 15.01
N THR A 24 9.75 8.15 13.77
CA THR A 24 8.41 8.38 13.21
C THR A 24 8.30 7.61 11.90
N VAL A 25 7.26 6.79 11.78
CA VAL A 25 6.90 6.04 10.57
C VAL A 25 5.59 6.63 10.04
N GLU A 26 5.61 7.11 8.79
CA GLU A 26 4.47 7.75 8.14
C GLU A 26 4.13 6.99 6.85
N VAL A 27 2.85 6.75 6.60
CA VAL A 27 2.37 6.35 5.28
C VAL A 27 1.89 7.60 4.57
N LEU A 28 2.54 7.93 3.45
CA LEU A 28 2.20 9.06 2.60
C LEU A 28 1.37 8.59 1.43
N ASP A 29 0.40 9.37 0.98
CA ASP A 29 -0.23 9.20 -0.34
C ASP A 29 0.66 9.79 -1.47
N ALA A 30 0.19 9.75 -2.73
CA ALA A 30 1.01 10.24 -3.85
C ALA A 30 1.00 11.75 -4.00
N THR A 31 0.17 12.44 -3.23
CA THR A 31 0.26 13.89 -3.06
C THR A 31 1.18 14.26 -1.90
N ASN A 32 1.88 13.28 -1.32
CA ASN A 32 2.75 13.42 -0.15
C ASN A 32 2.02 13.85 1.13
N HIS A 33 0.71 13.65 1.21
CA HIS A 33 -0.03 13.87 2.45
C HIS A 33 0.05 12.62 3.33
N PRO A 34 0.33 12.76 4.63
CA PRO A 34 0.36 11.64 5.56
C PRO A 34 -1.07 11.15 5.80
N VAL A 35 -1.31 9.88 5.48
CA VAL A 35 -2.58 9.18 5.73
C VAL A 35 -2.53 8.31 6.99
N ALA A 36 -1.33 7.89 7.42
CA ALA A 36 -1.10 7.27 8.71
C ALA A 36 0.24 7.75 9.28
N ARG A 37 0.32 7.88 10.61
CA ARG A 37 1.53 8.31 11.31
C ARG A 37 1.62 7.61 12.65
N GLU A 38 2.72 6.91 12.86
CA GLU A 38 3.06 6.29 14.14
C GLU A 38 4.37 6.88 14.65
N ARG A 39 4.35 7.32 15.91
CA ARG A 39 5.53 7.86 16.60
C ARG A 39 5.99 6.86 17.64
N ILE A 40 7.23 6.43 17.50
CA ILE A 40 7.91 5.54 18.45
C ILE A 40 8.75 6.43 19.36
N VAL A 41 8.28 6.58 20.59
CA VAL A 41 9.00 7.25 21.68
C VAL A 41 9.42 6.16 22.65
N GLU A 42 10.65 5.67 22.52
CA GLU A 42 11.23 4.77 23.50
C GLU A 42 11.98 5.61 24.53
N ASN A 43 11.73 5.37 25.82
CA ASN A 43 12.63 5.83 26.87
C ASN A 43 13.92 5.03 26.72
N MET A 44 14.96 5.64 26.14
CA MET A 44 16.29 5.06 26.12
C MET A 44 16.85 5.12 27.55
N GLU A 45 16.54 4.11 28.38
CA GLU A 45 17.08 3.99 29.75
C GLU A 45 18.59 3.75 29.76
N THR A 46 19.17 3.28 28.65
CA THR A 46 20.60 3.11 28.50
C THR A 46 21.02 3.50 27.08
N VAL A 47 22.06 4.34 26.98
CA VAL A 47 22.77 4.63 25.73
C VAL A 47 23.70 3.45 25.40
N ASP A 48 23.16 2.24 25.42
CA ASP A 48 23.88 1.03 25.04
C ASP A 48 23.47 0.58 23.63
N GLN A 49 24.38 -0.13 22.97
CA GLN A 49 24.20 -0.59 21.60
C GLN A 49 23.01 -1.56 21.45
N ALA A 50 22.64 -2.27 22.52
CA ALA A 50 21.57 -3.26 22.50
C ALA A 50 20.19 -2.58 22.51
N GLY A 51 19.99 -1.56 23.34
CA GLY A 51 18.78 -0.74 23.37
C GLY A 51 18.55 -0.03 22.04
N PHE A 52 19.61 0.48 21.42
CA PHE A 52 19.52 1.10 20.09
C PHE A 52 19.14 0.08 19.00
N SER A 53 19.75 -1.11 19.02
CA SER A 53 19.43 -2.20 18.08
C SER A 53 17.96 -2.66 18.21
N ALA A 54 17.46 -2.79 19.44
CA ALA A 54 16.07 -3.17 19.70
C ALA A 54 15.08 -2.09 19.21
N ALA A 55 15.38 -0.81 19.46
CA ALA A 55 14.57 0.31 18.97
C ALA A 55 14.55 0.37 17.44
N LEU A 56 15.71 0.23 16.79
CA LEU A 56 15.79 0.17 15.32
C LEU A 56 15.02 -1.01 14.74
N LYS A 57 15.07 -2.18 15.39
CA LYS A 57 14.31 -3.35 14.96
C LYS A 57 12.80 -3.07 14.98
N LYS A 58 12.28 -2.47 16.07
CA LYS A 58 10.86 -2.06 16.15
C LYS A 58 10.47 -1.10 15.01
N VAL A 59 11.31 -0.11 14.70
CA VAL A 59 11.09 0.83 13.58
C VAL A 59 11.05 0.09 12.24
N THR A 60 11.98 -0.84 12.04
CA THR A 60 12.09 -1.63 10.80
C THR A 60 10.89 -2.56 10.63
N ASP A 61 10.47 -3.22 11.71
CA ASP A 61 9.30 -4.11 11.71
C ASP A 61 8.02 -3.33 11.39
N LEU A 62 7.86 -2.13 11.98
CA LEU A 62 6.74 -1.23 11.68
C LEU A 62 6.75 -0.73 10.23
N GLN A 63 7.91 -0.32 9.72
CA GLN A 63 8.05 0.06 8.33
C GLN A 63 7.67 -1.09 7.39
N LYS A 64 8.13 -2.31 7.69
CA LYS A 64 7.82 -3.50 6.88
C LYS A 64 6.33 -3.84 6.93
N LYS A 65 5.70 -3.79 8.10
CA LYS A 65 4.26 -4.02 8.25
C LYS A 65 3.45 -3.08 7.36
N HIS A 66 3.73 -1.77 7.39
CA HIS A 66 3.03 -0.81 6.54
C HIS A 66 3.33 -1.03 5.06
N GLN A 67 4.54 -1.43 4.69
CA GLN A 67 4.87 -1.74 3.30
C GLN A 67 4.08 -2.97 2.81
N ASP A 68 3.99 -4.02 3.63
CA ASP A 68 3.24 -5.24 3.30
C ASP A 68 1.73 -4.94 3.12
N GLU A 69 1.17 -4.03 3.92
CA GLU A 69 -0.21 -3.55 3.76
C GLU A 69 -0.41 -2.81 2.43
N ILE A 70 0.51 -1.89 2.09
CA ILE A 70 0.47 -1.15 0.82
C ILE A 70 0.59 -2.10 -0.38
N ASP A 71 1.47 -3.08 -0.29
CA ASP A 71 1.70 -4.04 -1.38
C ASP A 71 0.48 -4.94 -1.59
N LYS A 72 -0.20 -5.36 -0.50
CA LYS A 72 -1.46 -6.12 -0.59
C LYS A 72 -2.57 -5.30 -1.21
N ASP A 73 -2.75 -4.06 -0.77
CA ASP A 73 -3.74 -3.13 -1.36
C ASP A 73 -3.48 -2.97 -2.86
N HIS A 74 -2.22 -2.76 -3.25
CA HIS A 74 -1.84 -2.59 -4.64
C HIS A 74 -2.14 -3.83 -5.49
N GLN A 75 -1.81 -5.02 -4.98
CA GLN A 75 -2.10 -6.28 -5.69
C GLN A 75 -3.60 -6.49 -5.87
N GLN A 76 -4.42 -6.13 -4.87
CA GLN A 76 -5.86 -6.25 -4.97
C GLN A 76 -6.46 -5.26 -5.98
N GLU A 77 -5.97 -4.02 -6.00
CA GLU A 77 -6.35 -3.03 -7.03
C GLU A 77 -5.98 -3.50 -8.43
N MET A 78 -4.77 -4.05 -8.61
CA MET A 78 -4.32 -4.56 -9.90
C MET A 78 -5.17 -5.73 -10.39
N LYS A 79 -5.59 -6.65 -9.51
CA LYS A 79 -6.50 -7.75 -9.86
C LYS A 79 -7.85 -7.22 -10.34
N ARG A 80 -8.45 -6.28 -9.60
CA ARG A 80 -9.73 -5.65 -10.00
C ARG A 80 -9.62 -4.93 -11.33
N TYR A 81 -8.50 -4.26 -11.57
CA TYR A 81 -8.23 -3.56 -12.83
C TYR A 81 -8.11 -4.54 -14.00
N GLN A 82 -7.40 -5.66 -13.82
CA GLN A 82 -7.28 -6.71 -14.84
C GLN A 82 -8.63 -7.38 -15.13
N GLU A 83 -9.44 -7.66 -14.11
CA GLU A 83 -10.80 -8.20 -14.28
C GLU A 83 -11.71 -7.22 -15.04
N ALA A 84 -11.67 -5.94 -14.68
CA ALA A 84 -12.44 -4.90 -15.37
C ALA A 84 -12.00 -4.77 -16.84
N GLN A 85 -10.69 -4.78 -17.12
CA GLN A 85 -10.18 -4.79 -18.49
C GLN A 85 -10.61 -6.03 -19.26
N ARG A 86 -10.56 -7.21 -18.63
CA ARG A 86 -11.01 -8.46 -19.24
C ARG A 86 -12.49 -8.37 -19.63
N ILE A 87 -13.36 -7.95 -18.71
CA ILE A 87 -14.80 -7.77 -18.96
C ILE A 87 -15.05 -6.70 -20.03
N ALA A 88 -14.28 -5.61 -20.05
CA ALA A 88 -14.37 -4.56 -21.06
C ALA A 88 -13.90 -5.03 -22.44
N SER A 89 -12.92 -5.93 -22.51
CA SER A 89 -12.41 -6.51 -23.74
C SER A 89 -13.26 -7.65 -24.31
N MET A 90 -14.16 -8.24 -23.49
CA MET A 90 -15.10 -9.26 -23.98
C MET A 90 -16.09 -8.64 -24.97
N SER A 91 -16.22 -9.29 -26.12
CA SER A 91 -17.26 -8.95 -27.09
C SER A 91 -18.65 -9.13 -26.50
N ILE A 92 -19.66 -8.47 -27.08
CA ILE A 92 -21.08 -8.58 -26.64
C ILE A 92 -21.52 -10.05 -26.59
N THR A 93 -21.09 -10.86 -27.56
CA THR A 93 -21.41 -12.29 -27.65
C THR A 93 -20.79 -13.08 -26.49
N GLU A 94 -19.54 -12.80 -26.13
CA GLU A 94 -18.86 -13.47 -25.01
C GLU A 94 -19.44 -13.06 -23.65
N ARG A 95 -19.91 -11.81 -23.51
CA ARG A 95 -20.63 -11.34 -22.30
C ARG A 95 -21.98 -12.04 -22.12
N ILE A 96 -22.72 -12.22 -23.21
CA ILE A 96 -24.01 -12.94 -23.18
C ILE A 96 -23.79 -14.42 -22.82
N LEU A 97 -22.78 -15.06 -23.41
CA LEU A 97 -22.43 -16.45 -23.09
C LEU A 97 -21.96 -16.60 -21.64
N SER A 98 -21.10 -15.72 -21.13
CA SER A 98 -20.66 -15.83 -19.73
C SER A 98 -21.81 -15.64 -18.75
N TRP A 99 -22.77 -14.73 -19.03
CA TRP A 99 -23.95 -14.54 -18.19
C TRP A 99 -24.88 -15.76 -18.19
N LEU A 100 -25.07 -16.40 -19.36
CA LEU A 100 -25.91 -17.60 -19.50
C LEU A 100 -25.32 -18.85 -18.82
N PHE A 101 -23.99 -18.97 -18.76
CA PHE A 101 -23.31 -20.15 -18.19
C PHE A 101 -22.79 -19.96 -16.76
N SER A 102 -22.92 -18.76 -16.18
CA SER A 102 -22.49 -18.48 -14.78
C SER A 102 -23.67 -18.37 -13.79
N GLY A 103 -24.90 -18.60 -14.25
CA GLY A 103 -26.10 -18.77 -13.40
C GLY A 103 -26.36 -20.24 -13.14
#